data_AF-A0A2T6ZU40-F1
#
_entry.id   AF-A0A2T6ZU40-F1
#
_cell.length_a   1.000
_cell.length_b   1.000
_cell.length_c   1.000
_cell.angle_alpha   90.00
_cell.angle_beta   90.00
_cell.angle_gamma   90.00
#
_symmetry.space_group_name_H-M   'P 1'
#
loop_
_entity.id
_entity.type
_entity.pdbx_description
1 polymer ?
#
loop_
_entity_poly.entity_id
_entity_poly.type
_entity_poly.pdbx_seq_one_letter_code
_entity_poly.pdbx_strand_id
1 'polypeptide(L)'
;MPPLNRSHWRDAYIYASDDRSTVLGGLWVAEGLTNANLYSMLQIFCLFTDTFDLYDSCEQLVERDGQPLKPGDYYIVTAGSITVTDEVTQIRTPSLPSGTRVASFTDAVRQRDRRCVITGRQARLAHLGGWDTFETTHIFPLAYEQQWLHSNYGDWITIPPAKVSDGTINSVQNGILLGSNIRCFFDAYKLAIDPDDNYKIVCFAPDAGDFKISGRHLDQTFLDNPHRPVDQVLRWHFRQAVLVNMRGA
;
A
#
# COMPACT_ATOMS: atom_id res chain seq x y z
N MET A 1 0.85 -10.76 -22.62
CA MET A 1 1.74 -11.46 -21.68
C MET A 1 1.04 -11.53 -20.33
N PRO A 2 1.06 -12.66 -19.62
CA PRO A 2 0.58 -12.70 -18.25
C PRO A 2 1.39 -11.75 -17.37
N PRO A 3 0.80 -11.18 -16.30
CA PRO A 3 1.57 -10.42 -15.32
C PRO A 3 2.68 -11.31 -14.73
N LEU A 4 3.85 -10.72 -14.47
CA LEU A 4 4.96 -11.44 -13.81
C LEU A 4 4.50 -11.98 -12.46
N ASN A 5 4.86 -13.23 -12.17
CA ASN A 5 4.61 -13.84 -10.88
C ASN A 5 5.42 -13.12 -9.80
N ARG A 6 4.73 -12.58 -8.80
CA ARG A 6 5.33 -11.76 -7.74
C ARG A 6 6.19 -12.55 -6.78
N SER A 7 6.00 -13.87 -6.71
CA SER A 7 6.84 -14.71 -5.86
C SER A 7 8.28 -14.85 -6.35
N HIS A 8 8.55 -14.54 -7.63
CA HIS A 8 9.88 -14.69 -8.22
C HIS A 8 10.94 -13.72 -7.68
N TRP A 9 10.55 -12.64 -7.00
CA TRP A 9 11.49 -11.66 -6.42
C TRP A 9 11.39 -11.56 -4.89
N ARG A 10 10.64 -12.47 -4.26
CA ARG A 10 10.67 -12.60 -2.81
C ARG A 10 12.03 -13.15 -2.38
N ASP A 11 12.52 -12.68 -1.25
CA ASP A 11 13.76 -13.13 -0.61
C ASP A 11 13.57 -13.40 0.89
N ALA A 12 12.37 -13.16 1.43
CA ALA A 12 11.90 -13.70 2.70
C ALA A 12 10.63 -14.53 2.52
N TYR A 13 10.60 -15.70 3.16
CA TYR A 13 9.53 -16.69 3.03
C TYR A 13 8.93 -17.03 4.40
N ILE A 14 7.64 -17.26 4.44
CA ILE A 14 6.86 -17.43 5.66
C ILE A 14 6.19 -18.79 5.64
N TYR A 15 6.36 -19.53 6.74
CA TYR A 15 5.88 -20.89 6.92
C TYR A 15 5.10 -21.02 8.24
N ALA A 16 4.27 -22.05 8.35
CA ALA A 16 3.84 -22.51 9.65
C ALA A 16 4.97 -23.35 10.29
N SER A 17 5.12 -23.31 11.61
CA SER A 17 6.19 -24.09 12.27
C SER A 17 6.00 -25.60 12.17
N ASP A 18 4.75 -26.05 12.08
CA ASP A 18 4.34 -27.46 11.96
C ASP A 18 4.40 -27.99 10.51
N ASP A 19 4.36 -27.10 9.52
CA ASP A 19 4.62 -27.39 8.10
C ASP A 19 5.64 -26.41 7.49
N ARG A 20 6.92 -26.78 7.61
CA ARG A 20 8.04 -26.02 7.02
C ARG A 20 8.21 -26.23 5.50
N SER A 21 7.34 -27.01 4.85
CA SER A 21 7.43 -27.30 3.42
C SER A 21 6.49 -26.45 2.57
N THR A 22 5.37 -26.00 3.16
CA THR A 22 4.37 -25.18 2.48
C THR A 22 4.55 -23.70 2.79
N VAL A 23 4.87 -22.92 1.76
CA VAL A 23 4.97 -21.45 1.86
C VAL A 23 3.56 -20.87 2.07
N LEU A 24 3.34 -20.18 3.19
CA LEU A 24 2.13 -19.42 3.46
C LEU A 24 2.14 -18.06 2.74
N GLY A 25 3.33 -17.49 2.60
CA GLY A 25 3.56 -16.19 2.01
C GLY A 25 5.03 -15.83 1.92
N GLY A 26 5.34 -14.64 1.44
CA GLY A 26 6.69 -14.12 1.43
C GLY A 26 6.76 -12.72 0.84
N LEU A 27 7.87 -12.02 1.02
CA LEU A 27 8.04 -10.66 0.55
C LEU A 27 9.45 -10.43 0.03
N TRP A 28 9.61 -9.34 -0.71
CA TRP A 28 10.91 -8.76 -0.95
C TRP A 28 11.25 -7.83 0.21
N VAL A 29 12.38 -8.07 0.86
CA VAL A 29 12.86 -7.31 2.03
C VAL A 29 13.45 -6.00 1.55
N ALA A 30 12.58 -5.00 1.40
CA ALA A 30 12.97 -3.64 1.07
C ALA A 30 13.68 -2.92 2.23
N GLU A 31 14.49 -1.92 1.87
CA GLU A 31 15.13 -1.02 2.84
C GLU A 31 14.10 -0.37 3.79
N GLY A 32 14.36 -0.41 5.09
CA GLY A 32 13.49 0.18 6.12
C GLY A 32 12.33 -0.69 6.59
N LEU A 33 12.16 -1.91 6.04
CA LEU A 33 11.31 -2.92 6.66
C LEU A 33 11.93 -3.41 7.97
N THR A 34 11.08 -3.56 8.98
CA THR A 34 11.46 -4.03 10.31
C THR A 34 10.74 -5.32 10.68
N ASN A 35 11.20 -5.99 11.73
CA ASN A 35 10.51 -7.14 12.29
C ASN A 35 9.06 -6.78 12.68
N ALA A 36 8.85 -5.64 13.33
CA ALA A 36 7.51 -5.15 13.67
C ALA A 36 6.61 -4.98 12.44
N ASN A 37 7.16 -4.54 11.30
CA ASN A 37 6.40 -4.48 10.05
C ASN A 37 5.97 -5.87 9.58
N LEU A 38 6.85 -6.87 9.63
CA LEU A 38 6.51 -8.24 9.27
C LEU A 38 5.35 -8.77 10.12
N TYR A 39 5.40 -8.60 11.44
CA TYR A 39 4.30 -8.98 12.34
C TYR A 39 2.97 -8.34 11.94
N SER A 40 2.96 -7.03 11.70
CA SER A 40 1.74 -6.30 11.31
C SER A 40 1.21 -6.75 9.93
N MET A 41 2.10 -7.04 8.98
CA MET A 41 1.73 -7.52 7.65
C MET A 41 1.20 -8.95 7.67
N LEU A 42 1.72 -9.83 8.54
CA LEU A 42 1.19 -11.19 8.71
C LEU A 42 -0.27 -11.17 9.16
N GLN A 43 -0.61 -10.28 10.10
CA GLN A 43 -1.99 -10.12 10.57
C GLN A 43 -2.98 -9.65 9.50
N ILE A 44 -2.49 -9.17 8.34
CA ILE A 44 -3.36 -8.80 7.22
C ILE A 44 -3.84 -10.03 6.45
N PHE A 45 -2.98 -11.02 6.20
CA PHE A 45 -3.30 -12.16 5.34
C PHE A 45 -3.35 -13.52 6.05
N CYS A 46 -2.83 -13.62 7.27
CA CYS A 46 -2.98 -14.77 8.15
C CYS A 46 -4.03 -14.48 9.23
N LEU A 47 -4.98 -15.39 9.36
CA LEU A 47 -5.99 -15.40 10.42
C LEU A 47 -5.50 -16.34 11.52
N PHE A 48 -5.34 -15.80 12.73
CA PHE A 48 -4.86 -16.54 13.89
C PHE A 48 -5.99 -16.72 14.89
N THR A 49 -6.10 -17.91 15.48
CA THR A 49 -7.04 -18.16 16.60
C THR A 49 -6.42 -17.89 17.96
N ASP A 50 -5.13 -17.59 18.02
CA ASP A 50 -4.36 -17.24 19.21
C ASP A 50 -3.24 -16.25 18.82
N THR A 51 -2.47 -15.80 19.79
CA THR A 51 -1.19 -15.11 19.60
C THR A 51 -0.17 -15.97 18.85
N PHE A 52 0.81 -15.32 18.23
CA PHE A 52 1.87 -16.00 17.50
C PHE A 52 3.21 -15.30 17.71
N ASP A 53 4.28 -16.09 17.62
CA ASP A 53 5.67 -15.65 17.59
C ASP A 53 6.30 -16.03 16.24
N LEU A 54 7.36 -15.31 15.88
CA LEU A 54 8.17 -15.60 14.70
C LEU A 54 9.54 -16.12 15.11
N TYR A 55 9.99 -17.17 14.43
CA TYR A 55 11.34 -17.71 14.54
C TYR A 55 12.02 -17.69 13.18
N ASP A 56 13.33 -17.45 13.16
CA ASP A 56 14.13 -17.54 11.95
C ASP A 56 14.62 -18.99 11.69
N SER A 57 15.37 -19.19 10.61
CA SER A 57 15.97 -20.49 10.25
C SER A 57 17.01 -21.00 11.23
N CYS A 58 17.51 -20.17 12.13
CA CYS A 58 18.40 -20.55 13.22
C CYS A 58 17.63 -20.86 14.52
N GLU A 59 16.30 -20.93 14.46
CA GLU A 59 15.40 -21.13 15.60
C GLU A 59 15.55 -20.03 16.67
N GLN A 60 15.92 -18.82 16.24
CA GLN A 60 15.98 -17.66 17.11
C GLN A 60 14.66 -16.90 17.05
N LEU A 61 14.18 -16.46 18.21
CA LEU A 61 13.00 -15.61 18.32
C LEU A 61 13.27 -14.29 17.60
N VAL A 62 12.41 -13.96 16.65
CA VAL A 62 12.39 -12.68 15.95
C VAL A 62 11.46 -11.77 16.74
N GLU A 63 12.04 -10.93 17.60
CA GLU A 63 11.29 -9.99 18.43
C GLU A 63 10.46 -9.02 17.57
N ARG A 64 9.29 -8.63 18.08
CA ARG A 64 8.45 -7.61 17.44
C ARG A 64 9.01 -6.22 17.71
N ASP A 65 10.06 -5.85 16.98
CA ASP A 65 10.82 -4.63 17.22
C ASP A 65 11.17 -3.84 15.94
N GLY A 66 11.86 -2.71 16.13
CA GLY A 66 12.32 -1.85 15.04
C GLY A 66 13.60 -2.33 14.36
N GLN A 67 14.09 -3.55 14.64
CA GLN A 67 15.29 -4.05 13.97
C GLN A 67 15.00 -4.33 12.49
N PRO A 68 15.99 -4.13 11.60
CA PRO A 68 15.81 -4.39 10.18
C PRO A 68 15.45 -5.86 9.92
N LEU A 69 14.40 -6.05 9.12
CA LEU A 69 14.05 -7.38 8.63
C LEU A 69 15.15 -7.88 7.70
N LYS A 70 15.44 -9.18 7.74
CA LYS A 70 16.46 -9.81 6.88
C LYS A 70 15.81 -10.76 5.86
N PRO A 71 16.41 -10.95 4.68
CA PRO A 71 16.07 -12.07 3.82
C PRO A 71 16.23 -13.41 4.55
N GLY A 72 15.39 -14.39 4.24
CA GLY A 72 15.41 -15.73 4.84
C GLY A 72 14.03 -16.30 5.18
N ASP A 73 14.05 -17.46 5.83
CA ASP A 73 12.84 -18.18 6.19
C ASP A 73 12.38 -17.82 7.61
N TYR A 74 11.08 -17.56 7.74
CA TYR A 74 10.42 -17.22 8.98
C TYR A 74 9.31 -18.24 9.27
N TYR A 75 9.26 -18.71 10.51
CA TYR A 75 8.34 -19.74 10.97
C TYR A 75 7.39 -19.15 12.00
N ILE A 76 6.09 -19.22 11.72
CA ILE A 76 5.07 -18.78 12.64
C ILE A 76 4.79 -19.91 13.64
N VAL A 77 5.00 -19.63 14.91
CA VAL A 77 4.70 -20.53 16.04
C VAL A 77 3.48 -19.99 16.77
N THR A 78 2.46 -20.82 16.95
CA THR A 78 1.24 -20.47 17.71
C THR A 78 0.67 -21.71 18.38
N ALA A 79 -0.03 -21.52 19.51
CA ALA A 79 -0.81 -22.59 20.14
C ALA A 79 -2.16 -22.81 19.43
N GLY A 80 -2.59 -21.85 18.60
CA GLY A 80 -3.82 -21.91 17.82
C GLY A 80 -3.62 -22.49 16.42
N SER A 81 -4.53 -22.13 15.52
CA SER A 81 -4.43 -22.43 14.09
C SER A 81 -4.15 -21.16 13.28
N ILE A 82 -3.49 -21.35 12.15
CA ILE A 82 -3.23 -20.32 11.15
C ILE A 82 -4.04 -20.66 9.90
N THR A 83 -4.78 -19.70 9.36
CA THR A 83 -5.41 -19.84 8.04
C THR A 83 -5.08 -18.64 7.18
N VAL A 84 -4.60 -18.89 5.96
CA VAL A 84 -4.40 -17.81 4.98
C VAL A 84 -5.76 -17.36 4.46
N THR A 85 -6.05 -16.06 4.50
CA THR A 85 -7.32 -15.50 4.03
C THR A 85 -7.55 -15.73 2.54
N ASP A 86 -8.79 -16.01 2.16
CA ASP A 86 -9.28 -16.10 0.79
C ASP A 86 -9.75 -14.75 0.22
N GLU A 87 -9.49 -13.62 0.92
CA GLU A 87 -9.92 -12.28 0.51
C GLU A 87 -9.55 -11.96 -0.95
N VAL A 88 -10.53 -11.57 -1.77
CA VAL A 88 -10.27 -11.23 -3.17
C VAL A 88 -9.55 -9.89 -3.27
N THR A 89 -8.34 -9.91 -3.81
CA THR A 89 -7.54 -8.70 -4.04
C THR A 89 -8.06 -7.89 -5.22
N GLN A 90 -8.20 -6.59 -5.03
CA GLN A 90 -8.68 -5.64 -6.04
C GLN A 90 -7.52 -5.12 -6.89
N ILE A 91 -7.05 -5.95 -7.83
CA ILE A 91 -5.91 -5.63 -8.71
C ILE A 91 -6.33 -4.60 -9.76
N ARG A 92 -5.71 -3.41 -9.75
CA ARG A 92 -5.88 -2.43 -10.83
C ARG A 92 -5.33 -2.99 -12.15
N THR A 93 -6.18 -3.63 -12.94
CA THR A 93 -5.83 -3.96 -14.32
C THR A 93 -5.82 -2.65 -15.12
N PRO A 94 -4.74 -2.33 -15.86
CA PRO A 94 -4.67 -1.12 -16.69
C PRO A 94 -5.80 -0.99 -17.71
N SER A 95 -6.48 -2.09 -18.02
CA SER A 95 -7.59 -2.18 -18.98
C SER A 95 -8.97 -1.87 -18.41
N LEU A 96 -9.13 -1.73 -17.08
CA LEU A 96 -10.42 -1.26 -16.57
C LEU A 96 -10.54 0.23 -16.90
N PRO A 97 -11.62 0.66 -17.58
CA PRO A 97 -11.85 2.08 -17.77
C PRO A 97 -11.92 2.73 -16.40
N SER A 98 -10.97 3.61 -16.11
CA SER A 98 -11.11 4.51 -14.97
C SER A 98 -12.40 5.29 -15.21
N GLY A 99 -13.29 5.34 -14.21
CA GLY A 99 -14.41 6.27 -14.23
C GLY A 99 -13.95 7.69 -14.60
N THR A 100 -14.87 8.52 -15.10
CA THR A 100 -14.52 9.87 -15.53
C THR A 100 -13.94 10.66 -14.37
N ARG A 101 -12.63 10.96 -14.43
CA ARG A 101 -11.99 11.83 -13.44
C ARG A 101 -12.57 13.21 -13.58
N VAL A 102 -13.20 13.68 -12.51
CA VAL A 102 -13.77 15.03 -12.48
C VAL A 102 -12.67 16.07 -12.36
N ALA A 103 -12.83 17.20 -13.06
CA ALA A 103 -11.85 18.28 -13.07
C ALA A 103 -11.63 18.86 -11.66
N SER A 104 -12.71 18.98 -10.87
CA SER A 104 -12.71 19.43 -9.48
C SER A 104 -11.74 18.64 -8.59
N PHE A 105 -11.78 17.31 -8.66
CA PHE A 105 -10.85 16.42 -7.96
C PHE A 105 -9.41 16.67 -8.40
N THR A 106 -9.19 16.73 -9.71
CA THR A 106 -7.85 16.90 -10.28
C THR A 106 -7.22 18.21 -9.84
N ASP A 107 -7.98 19.30 -9.89
CA ASP A 107 -7.52 20.62 -9.50
C ASP A 107 -7.26 20.68 -7.99
N ALA A 108 -8.15 20.12 -7.16
CA ALA A 108 -7.98 20.11 -5.71
C ALA A 108 -6.70 19.36 -5.28
N VAL A 109 -6.45 18.17 -5.84
CA VAL A 109 -5.25 17.37 -5.54
C VAL A 109 -3.98 18.10 -6.01
N ARG A 110 -4.00 18.66 -7.22
CA ARG A 110 -2.86 19.40 -7.78
C ARG A 110 -2.51 20.63 -6.94
N GLN A 111 -3.51 21.40 -6.54
CA GLN A 111 -3.34 22.60 -5.72
C GLN A 111 -2.82 22.26 -4.31
N ARG A 112 -3.31 21.17 -3.71
CA ARG A 112 -2.87 20.70 -2.38
C ARG A 112 -1.41 20.25 -2.39
N ASP A 113 -1.03 19.41 -3.36
CA ASP A 113 0.24 18.67 -3.27
C ASP A 113 1.42 19.41 -3.87
N ARG A 114 1.26 19.92 -5.10
CA ARG A 114 2.30 20.62 -5.89
C ARG A 114 3.66 19.89 -5.99
N ARG A 115 3.70 18.60 -5.65
CA ARG A 115 4.87 17.71 -5.70
C ARG A 115 4.38 16.27 -5.77
N CYS A 116 5.26 15.35 -6.18
CA CYS A 116 4.99 13.94 -5.98
C CYS A 116 5.06 13.64 -4.49
N VAL A 117 3.94 13.23 -3.89
CA VAL A 117 3.82 13.01 -2.44
C VAL A 117 4.84 11.99 -1.93
N ILE A 118 5.11 10.93 -2.70
CA ILE A 118 5.98 9.83 -2.30
C ILE A 118 7.47 10.16 -2.46
N THR A 119 7.86 10.79 -3.57
CA THR A 119 9.30 11.08 -3.82
C THR A 119 9.74 12.43 -3.26
N GLY A 120 8.80 13.36 -3.07
CA GLY A 120 9.05 14.77 -2.77
C GLY A 120 9.37 15.63 -3.99
N ARG A 121 9.43 15.06 -5.20
CA ARG A 121 9.79 15.78 -6.43
C ARG A 121 8.79 16.90 -6.72
N GLN A 122 9.24 18.16 -6.67
CA GLN A 122 8.38 19.33 -6.89
C GLN A 122 7.86 19.45 -8.32
N ALA A 123 6.60 19.85 -8.48
CA ALA A 123 6.03 20.25 -9.77
C ALA A 123 6.40 21.71 -10.06
N ARG A 124 7.63 21.94 -10.55
CA ARG A 124 8.20 23.30 -10.72
C ARG A 124 7.36 24.19 -11.65
N LEU A 125 6.74 23.61 -12.67
CA LEU A 125 5.90 24.33 -13.64
C LEU A 125 4.43 24.46 -13.21
N ALA A 126 4.05 23.98 -12.01
CA ALA A 126 2.66 24.06 -11.52
C ALA A 126 2.10 25.49 -11.50
N HIS A 127 2.96 26.49 -11.28
CA HIS A 127 2.57 27.91 -11.29
C HIS A 127 2.16 28.43 -12.68
N LEU A 128 2.56 27.74 -13.75
CA LEU A 128 2.13 28.01 -15.13
C LEU A 128 1.04 27.04 -15.60
N GLY A 129 0.48 26.24 -14.69
CA GLY A 129 -0.44 25.14 -15.03
C GLY A 129 0.23 23.94 -15.68
N GLY A 130 1.57 23.88 -15.69
CA GLY A 130 2.35 22.76 -16.22
C GLY A 130 2.40 21.60 -15.21
N TRP A 131 1.77 20.49 -15.57
CA TRP A 131 1.72 19.26 -14.77
C TRP A 131 2.39 18.08 -15.47
N ASP A 132 3.21 18.35 -16.48
CA ASP A 132 3.89 17.34 -17.27
C ASP A 132 4.65 16.39 -16.34
N THR A 133 4.45 15.08 -16.53
CA THR A 133 4.99 13.98 -15.70
C THR A 133 4.38 13.83 -14.30
N PHE A 134 3.30 14.54 -13.96
CA PHE A 134 2.56 14.39 -12.71
C PHE A 134 1.10 14.00 -12.95
N GLU A 135 0.64 13.01 -12.19
CA GLU A 135 -0.67 12.41 -12.31
C GLU A 135 -1.43 12.51 -11.00
N THR A 136 -2.66 13.04 -11.06
CA THR A 136 -3.59 12.93 -9.94
C THR A 136 -3.98 11.48 -9.79
N THR A 137 -4.04 11.01 -8.56
CA THR A 137 -4.05 9.58 -8.28
C THR A 137 -5.08 9.30 -7.22
N HIS A 138 -6.20 8.67 -7.60
CA HIS A 138 -7.09 8.07 -6.61
C HIS A 138 -6.35 6.95 -5.88
N ILE A 139 -6.44 6.91 -4.56
CA ILE A 139 -5.85 5.86 -3.70
C ILE A 139 -6.76 4.64 -3.68
N PHE A 140 -8.04 4.83 -3.35
CA PHE A 140 -9.08 3.85 -3.65
C PHE A 140 -9.47 3.98 -5.13
N PRO A 141 -9.42 2.91 -5.94
CA PRO A 141 -9.56 3.02 -7.39
C PRO A 141 -10.99 3.32 -7.83
N LEU A 142 -11.18 4.25 -8.77
CA LEU A 142 -12.48 4.49 -9.42
C LEU A 142 -13.07 3.24 -10.07
N ALA A 143 -12.21 2.32 -10.52
CA ALA A 143 -12.63 1.04 -11.11
C ALA A 143 -13.50 0.19 -10.16
N TYR A 144 -13.46 0.44 -8.85
CA TYR A 144 -14.25 -0.26 -7.84
C TYR A 144 -15.25 0.67 -7.14
N GLU A 145 -15.75 1.70 -7.82
CA GLU A 145 -16.75 2.61 -7.27
C GLU A 145 -18.00 1.87 -6.76
N GLN A 146 -18.42 0.79 -7.42
CA GLN A 146 -19.51 -0.04 -6.91
C GLN A 146 -19.19 -0.63 -5.53
N GLN A 147 -17.96 -1.10 -5.30
CA GLN A 147 -17.56 -1.58 -3.97
C GLN A 147 -17.52 -0.44 -2.96
N TRP A 148 -16.99 0.72 -3.35
CA TRP A 148 -17.00 1.93 -2.52
C TRP A 148 -18.41 2.26 -2.00
N LEU A 149 -19.41 2.18 -2.88
CA LEU A 149 -20.82 2.40 -2.55
C LEU A 149 -21.38 1.28 -1.67
N HIS A 150 -21.22 0.00 -2.07
CA HIS A 150 -21.78 -1.14 -1.33
C HIS A 150 -21.22 -1.27 0.09
N SER A 151 -19.94 -0.98 0.28
CA SER A 151 -19.28 -1.05 1.59
C SER A 151 -19.37 0.27 2.38
N ASN A 152 -20.08 1.26 1.86
CA ASN A 152 -20.27 2.58 2.45
C ASN A 152 -18.94 3.30 2.84
N TYR A 153 -17.90 3.12 2.02
CA TYR A 153 -16.59 3.75 2.24
C TYR A 153 -16.62 5.27 2.07
N GLY A 154 -17.72 5.81 1.53
CA GLY A 154 -18.01 7.24 1.53
C GLY A 154 -18.00 7.86 2.92
N ASP A 155 -18.36 7.12 3.97
CA ASP A 155 -18.38 7.59 5.35
C ASP A 155 -16.98 7.92 5.90
N TRP A 156 -15.92 7.41 5.27
CA TRP A 156 -14.55 7.78 5.66
C TRP A 156 -14.19 9.21 5.29
N ILE A 157 -14.89 9.79 4.31
CA ILE A 157 -14.62 11.13 3.81
C ILE A 157 -15.23 12.18 4.73
N THR A 158 -14.42 13.14 5.13
CA THR A 158 -14.86 14.29 5.96
C THR A 158 -14.98 15.58 5.14
N ILE A 159 -14.32 15.64 3.97
CA ILE A 159 -14.38 16.76 3.03
C ILE A 159 -15.02 16.26 1.72
N PRO A 160 -16.30 16.57 1.46
CA PRO A 160 -16.98 16.12 0.26
C PRO A 160 -16.40 16.78 -1.01
N PRO A 161 -16.62 16.20 -2.19
CA PRO A 161 -16.27 16.85 -3.45
C PRO A 161 -17.03 18.18 -3.64
N ALA A 162 -16.51 19.06 -4.49
CA ALA A 162 -17.11 20.38 -4.75
C ALA A 162 -18.55 20.30 -5.31
N LYS A 163 -18.88 19.22 -6.02
CA LYS A 163 -20.24 18.93 -6.49
C LYS A 163 -20.67 17.59 -5.92
N VAL A 164 -21.86 17.56 -5.33
CA VAL A 164 -22.45 16.32 -4.78
C VAL A 164 -22.57 15.23 -5.85
N SER A 165 -22.89 15.62 -7.10
CA SER A 165 -22.99 14.71 -8.25
C SER A 165 -21.68 14.01 -8.61
N ASP A 166 -20.53 14.51 -8.14
CA ASP A 166 -19.22 13.91 -8.44
C ASP A 166 -18.97 12.66 -7.57
N GLY A 167 -19.76 12.42 -6.52
CA GLY A 167 -19.62 11.26 -5.63
C GLY A 167 -18.44 11.34 -4.66
N THR A 168 -18.59 10.79 -3.45
CA THR A 168 -17.59 10.90 -2.38
C THR A 168 -16.24 10.27 -2.73
N ILE A 169 -16.21 9.30 -3.65
CA ILE A 169 -14.97 8.70 -4.16
C ILE A 169 -14.05 9.73 -4.85
N ASN A 170 -14.61 10.84 -5.35
CA ASN A 170 -13.88 11.95 -5.96
C ASN A 170 -13.55 13.06 -4.95
N SER A 171 -13.61 12.78 -3.64
CA SER A 171 -13.03 13.67 -2.64
C SER A 171 -11.52 13.79 -2.81
N VAL A 172 -10.98 14.98 -2.54
CA VAL A 172 -9.54 15.23 -2.45
C VAL A 172 -8.85 14.31 -1.44
N GLN A 173 -9.57 13.85 -0.41
CA GLN A 173 -9.08 12.92 0.61
C GLN A 173 -8.98 11.46 0.12
N ASN A 174 -9.42 11.16 -1.12
CA ASN A 174 -9.10 9.91 -1.80
C ASN A 174 -8.01 10.11 -2.87
N GLY A 175 -7.37 11.28 -2.94
CA GLY A 175 -6.44 11.63 -4.01
C GLY A 175 -5.05 12.00 -3.52
N ILE A 176 -4.02 11.69 -4.31
CA ILE A 176 -2.63 12.18 -4.17
C ILE A 176 -2.04 12.53 -5.53
N LEU A 177 -1.03 13.40 -5.58
CA LEU A 177 -0.28 13.71 -6.78
C LEU A 177 1.00 12.88 -6.81
N LEU A 178 1.19 12.12 -7.89
CA LEU A 178 2.36 11.27 -8.08
C LEU A 178 3.10 11.60 -9.38
N GLY A 179 4.40 11.35 -9.43
CA GLY A 179 5.09 11.29 -10.72
C GLY A 179 4.56 10.12 -11.55
N SER A 180 4.49 10.24 -12.87
CA SER A 180 3.88 9.21 -13.74
C SER A 180 4.46 7.80 -13.53
N ASN A 181 5.78 7.69 -13.35
CA ASN A 181 6.46 6.43 -13.01
C ASN A 181 6.06 5.89 -11.62
N ILE A 182 5.94 6.76 -10.62
CA ILE A 182 5.55 6.39 -9.25
C ILE A 182 4.09 5.94 -9.21
N ARG A 183 3.23 6.60 -9.99
CA ARG A 183 1.84 6.19 -10.18
C ARG A 183 1.75 4.76 -10.72
N CYS A 184 2.59 4.37 -11.69
CA CYS A 184 2.60 2.99 -12.18
C CYS A 184 2.87 1.97 -11.07
N PHE A 185 3.84 2.23 -10.19
CA PHE A 185 4.13 1.34 -9.06
C PHE A 185 3.02 1.34 -8.01
N PHE A 186 2.46 2.50 -7.69
CA PHE A 186 1.37 2.64 -6.73
C PHE A 186 0.10 1.91 -7.18
N ASP A 187 -0.23 1.99 -8.48
CA ASP A 187 -1.36 1.28 -9.06
C ASP A 187 -1.16 -0.22 -9.09
N ALA A 188 0.07 -0.65 -9.39
CA ALA A 188 0.44 -2.05 -9.39
C ALA A 188 0.68 -2.60 -7.98
N TYR A 189 0.39 -1.83 -6.92
CA TYR A 189 0.69 -2.17 -5.53
C TYR A 189 2.15 -2.60 -5.27
N LYS A 190 3.10 -2.14 -6.09
CA LYS A 190 4.53 -2.40 -5.89
C LYS A 190 5.13 -1.50 -4.80
N LEU A 191 4.37 -0.50 -4.37
CA LEU A 191 4.63 0.32 -3.20
C LEU A 191 3.31 0.73 -2.57
N ALA A 192 3.33 1.05 -1.28
CA ALA A 192 2.21 1.60 -0.54
C ALA A 192 2.70 2.50 0.61
N ILE A 193 1.77 3.20 1.27
CA ILE A 193 2.03 3.99 2.46
C ILE A 193 1.33 3.29 3.62
N ASP A 194 2.07 2.98 4.68
CA ASP A 194 1.53 2.41 5.91
C ASP A 194 1.16 3.55 6.89
N PRO A 195 -0.13 3.91 7.03
CA PRO A 195 -0.52 4.97 7.96
C PRO A 195 -0.34 4.58 9.42
N ASP A 196 -0.19 3.29 9.75
CA ASP A 196 -0.05 2.79 11.12
C ASP A 196 1.42 2.73 11.59
N ASP A 197 2.36 2.92 10.67
CA ASP A 197 3.80 3.05 10.95
C ASP A 197 4.31 4.42 10.51
N ASN A 198 3.74 5.48 11.10
CA ASN A 198 4.12 6.88 10.86
C ASN A 198 4.14 7.27 9.37
N TYR A 199 3.21 6.74 8.57
CA TYR A 199 3.15 6.99 7.12
C TYR A 199 4.41 6.54 6.37
N LYS A 200 5.03 5.43 6.80
CA LYS A 200 6.17 4.80 6.14
C LYS A 200 5.81 4.35 4.72
N ILE A 201 6.69 4.63 3.77
CA ILE A 201 6.61 4.14 2.40
C ILE A 201 7.23 2.75 2.36
N VAL A 202 6.42 1.76 2.01
CA VAL A 202 6.84 0.36 1.88
C VAL A 202 6.90 0.00 0.41
N CYS A 203 8.02 -0.61 -0.03
CA CYS A 203 8.17 -1.16 -1.37
C CYS A 203 8.07 -2.68 -1.32
N PHE A 204 7.41 -3.27 -2.31
CA PHE A 204 7.18 -4.73 -2.42
C PHE A 204 7.83 -5.34 -3.66
N ALA A 205 8.57 -4.54 -4.43
CA ALA A 205 9.27 -4.99 -5.62
C ALA A 205 10.60 -4.25 -5.80
N PRO A 206 11.66 -4.92 -6.29
CA PRO A 206 12.99 -4.31 -6.47
C PRO A 206 12.98 -3.03 -7.29
N ASP A 207 12.21 -2.99 -8.38
CA ASP A 207 12.13 -1.84 -9.28
C ASP A 207 11.45 -0.60 -8.66
N ALA A 208 10.57 -0.80 -7.68
CA ALA A 208 10.08 0.30 -6.86
C ALA A 208 11.16 0.81 -5.88
N GLY A 209 12.05 -0.08 -5.42
CA GLY A 209 13.18 0.23 -4.52
C GLY A 209 14.25 1.11 -5.15
N ASP A 210 14.43 1.07 -6.47
CA ASP A 210 15.42 1.87 -7.21
C ASP A 210 15.23 3.39 -7.02
N PHE A 211 14.03 3.83 -6.65
CA PHE A 211 13.72 5.23 -6.38
C PHE A 211 14.21 5.74 -5.02
N LYS A 212 14.81 4.88 -4.18
CA LYS A 212 15.29 5.24 -2.83
C LYS A 212 14.22 5.91 -1.97
N ILE A 213 13.01 5.35 -2.07
CA ILE A 213 11.82 5.80 -1.33
C ILE A 213 11.42 4.85 -0.20
N SER A 214 11.89 3.61 -0.21
CA SER A 214 11.53 2.63 0.82
C SER A 214 12.05 3.06 2.20
N GLY A 215 11.25 2.85 3.23
CA GLY A 215 11.58 3.24 4.61
C GLY A 215 11.48 4.74 4.91
N ARG A 216 11.29 5.60 3.89
CA ARG A 216 11.00 7.02 4.11
C ARG A 216 9.58 7.21 4.61
N HIS A 217 9.33 8.34 5.26
CA HIS A 217 8.00 8.71 5.76
C HIS A 217 7.47 9.90 4.97
N LEU A 218 6.15 10.06 4.92
CA LEU A 218 5.54 11.25 4.32
C LEU A 218 5.93 12.52 5.09
N ASP A 219 6.00 13.63 4.36
CA ASP A 219 6.36 14.95 4.91
C ASP A 219 5.27 15.47 5.87
N GLN A 220 5.68 16.01 7.02
CA GLN A 220 4.75 16.50 8.04
C GLN A 220 3.82 17.60 7.51
N THR A 221 4.30 18.47 6.61
CA THR A 221 3.47 19.53 6.00
C THR A 221 2.31 18.93 5.20
N PHE A 222 2.51 17.78 4.57
CA PHE A 222 1.44 17.05 3.89
C PHE A 222 0.47 16.42 4.88
N LEU A 223 0.97 15.90 6.01
CA LEU A 223 0.17 15.27 7.06
C LEU A 223 -0.64 16.27 7.91
N ASP A 224 -0.16 17.49 8.06
CA ASP A 224 -0.86 18.56 8.78
C ASP A 224 -1.99 19.18 7.95
N ASN A 225 -2.04 18.91 6.64
CA ASN A 225 -3.07 19.44 5.78
C ASN A 225 -4.40 18.68 6.01
N PRO A 226 -5.50 19.33 6.43
CA PRO A 226 -6.77 18.65 6.69
C PRO A 226 -7.40 18.02 5.43
N HIS A 227 -6.97 18.45 4.23
CA HIS A 227 -7.39 17.90 2.95
C HIS A 227 -6.55 16.70 2.51
N ARG A 228 -5.58 16.25 3.32
CA ARG A 228 -4.79 15.04 3.04
C ARG A 228 -5.67 13.79 2.90
N PRO A 229 -5.14 12.70 2.33
CA PRO A 229 -5.84 11.44 2.36
C PRO A 229 -6.20 10.99 3.77
N VAL A 230 -7.43 10.47 3.93
CA VAL A 230 -7.84 9.84 5.19
C VAL A 230 -7.12 8.51 5.38
N ASP A 231 -6.79 8.18 6.63
CA ASP A 231 -5.99 7.00 6.95
C ASP A 231 -6.68 5.71 6.53
N GLN A 232 -8.01 5.67 6.54
CA GLN A 232 -8.81 4.52 6.13
C GLN A 232 -8.56 4.14 4.66
N VAL A 233 -8.46 5.14 3.79
CA VAL A 233 -8.19 4.93 2.36
C VAL A 233 -6.74 4.47 2.13
N LEU A 234 -5.77 5.06 2.87
CA LEU A 234 -4.38 4.62 2.83
C LEU A 234 -4.23 3.18 3.34
N ARG A 235 -4.86 2.86 4.48
CA ARG A 235 -4.85 1.53 5.10
C ARG A 235 -5.49 0.48 4.20
N TRP A 236 -6.58 0.84 3.51
CA TRP A 236 -7.18 -0.02 2.49
C TRP A 236 -6.19 -0.34 1.37
N HIS A 237 -5.50 0.68 0.82
CA HIS A 237 -4.52 0.48 -0.26
C HIS A 237 -3.32 -0.34 0.21
N PHE A 238 -2.81 -0.07 1.41
CA PHE A 238 -1.74 -0.85 2.03
C PHE A 238 -2.12 -2.31 2.22
N ARG A 239 -3.35 -2.59 2.70
CA ARG A 239 -3.89 -3.95 2.81
C ARG A 239 -3.87 -4.67 1.47
N GLN A 240 -4.33 -4.02 0.39
CA GLN A 240 -4.29 -4.60 -0.96
C GLN A 240 -2.85 -4.90 -1.40
N ALA A 241 -1.90 -4.02 -1.09
CA ALA A 241 -0.49 -4.25 -1.41
C ALA A 241 0.10 -5.44 -0.65
N VAL A 242 -0.20 -5.59 0.63
CA VAL A 242 0.21 -6.77 1.41
C VAL A 242 -0.41 -8.03 0.83
N LEU A 243 -1.72 -8.06 0.59
CA LEU A 243 -2.40 -9.24 0.06
C LEU A 243 -1.88 -9.68 -1.32
N VAL A 244 -1.59 -8.72 -2.21
CA VAL A 244 -1.13 -9.02 -3.58
C VAL A 244 0.33 -9.46 -3.61
N ASN A 245 1.19 -8.91 -2.76
CA ASN A 245 2.62 -9.21 -2.80
C ASN A 245 3.02 -10.32 -1.83
N MET A 246 2.31 -10.50 -0.72
CA MET A 246 2.75 -11.37 0.37
C MET A 246 2.04 -12.71 0.45
N ARG A 247 0.76 -12.77 0.06
CA ARG A 247 -0.04 -13.98 0.25
C ARG A 247 0.36 -15.11 -0.71
N GLY A 248 0.34 -16.35 -0.20
CA GLY A 248 0.49 -17.58 -0.98
C GLY A 248 1.93 -17.83 -1.45
N ALA A 249 2.14 -18.96 -2.12
CA ALA A 249 3.43 -19.34 -2.70
C ALA A 249 3.77 -18.53 -3.97
#